data_AF-A0A920UXH7-F1
#
_entry.id   AF-A0A920UXH7-F1
#
_cell.length_a   1.000
_cell.length_b   1.000
_cell.length_c   1.000
_cell.angle_alpha   90.00
_cell.angle_beta   90.00
_cell.angle_gamma   90.00
#
_symmetry.space_group_name_H-M   'P 1'
#
loop_
_entity.id
_entity.type
_entity.pdbx_description
1 polymer ?
#
loop_
_entity_poly.entity_id
_entity_poly.type
_entity_poly.pdbx_seq_one_letter_code
_entity_poly.pdbx_strand_id
1 'polypeptide(L)'
;MPAQDAPKTAQQPVIQCDAVYKIFGENAKKLLQLSNGEVDHKTFQEAGCIVGVNNASFQVHKGEMLVVMGLSGSGKSTLLRCISRLTDATAGNIFFRR
;
A
#
# COMPACT_ATOMS: atom_id res chain seq x y z
N MET A 1 -10.42 -3.51 -31.82
CA MET A 1 -10.12 -2.32 -31.01
C MET A 1 -11.39 -1.49 -30.94
N PRO A 2 -12.05 -1.43 -29.77
CA PRO A 2 -12.13 -0.17 -29.01
C PRO A 2 -12.07 -0.46 -27.49
N ALA A 3 -11.75 0.45 -26.58
CA ALA A 3 -12.30 1.77 -26.39
C ALA A 3 -11.22 2.72 -25.86
N GLN A 4 -11.29 3.94 -26.37
CA GLN A 4 -10.56 5.09 -25.85
C GLN A 4 -11.07 5.36 -24.43
N ASP A 5 -10.17 5.32 -23.45
CA ASP A 5 -10.40 5.78 -22.09
C ASP A 5 -10.84 7.26 -22.13
N ALA A 6 -12.15 7.47 -22.03
CA ALA A 6 -12.69 8.79 -21.75
C ALA A 6 -12.15 9.25 -20.38
N PRO A 7 -11.80 10.54 -20.21
CA PRO A 7 -11.33 11.05 -18.94
C PRO A 7 -12.46 10.92 -17.91
N LYS A 8 -12.34 9.93 -16.99
CA LYS A 8 -13.29 9.69 -15.90
C LYS A 8 -13.36 10.94 -15.02
N THR A 9 -14.39 11.75 -15.25
CA THR A 9 -14.76 12.94 -14.48
C THR A 9 -14.78 12.64 -12.98
N ALA A 10 -13.88 13.29 -12.23
CA ALA A 10 -14.09 13.91 -10.90
C ALA A 10 -14.98 13.20 -9.85
N GLN A 11 -15.05 11.87 -9.84
CA GLN A 11 -15.67 11.15 -8.72
C GLN A 11 -14.64 10.98 -7.61
N GLN A 12 -15.00 11.33 -6.38
CA GLN A 12 -14.08 11.18 -5.25
C GLN A 12 -13.83 9.68 -4.99
N PRO A 13 -12.58 9.25 -4.77
CA PRO A 13 -12.29 7.86 -4.48
C PRO A 13 -12.92 7.45 -3.14
N VAL A 14 -13.55 6.27 -3.12
CA VAL A 14 -14.12 5.69 -1.89
C VAL A 14 -13.03 5.12 -0.99
N ILE A 15 -11.94 4.63 -1.59
CA ILE A 15 -10.73 4.20 -0.91
C ILE A 15 -9.55 4.87 -1.60
N GLN A 16 -8.72 5.56 -0.84
CA GLN A 16 -7.47 6.14 -1.33
C GLN A 16 -6.33 5.71 -0.41
N CYS A 17 -5.37 4.99 -0.97
CA CYS A 17 -4.10 4.69 -0.33
C CYS A 17 -3.06 5.67 -0.86
N ASP A 18 -2.38 6.35 0.05
CA ASP A 18 -1.33 7.33 -0.26
C ASP A 18 -0.04 6.92 0.44
N ALA A 19 0.94 6.49 -0.36
CA ALA A 19 2.25 6.03 0.06
C ALA A 19 2.21 5.06 1.25
N VAL A 20 1.37 4.03 1.19
CA VAL A 20 1.17 3.09 2.31
C VAL A 20 2.36 2.13 2.42
N TYR A 21 2.98 2.11 3.59
CA TYR A 21 4.04 1.16 3.92
C TYR A 21 3.59 0.26 5.06
N LYS A 22 3.92 -1.02 4.97
CA LYS A 22 3.85 -1.94 6.10
C LYS A 22 5.13 -2.74 6.18
N ILE A 23 5.89 -2.47 7.22
CA ILE A 23 7.16 -3.13 7.51
C ILE A 23 7.06 -3.66 8.95
N PHE A 24 7.29 -4.95 9.11
CA PHE A 24 7.31 -5.62 10.41
C PHE A 24 8.72 -5.58 10.98
N GLY A 25 8.83 -5.43 12.30
CA GLY A 25 10.10 -5.28 13.02
C GLY A 25 10.12 -4.02 13.88
N GLU A 26 10.87 -4.04 14.98
CA GLU A 26 10.89 -2.94 15.95
C GLU A 26 11.51 -1.66 15.38
N ASN A 27 12.50 -1.80 14.49
CA ASN A 27 13.22 -0.67 13.88
C ASN A 27 12.59 -0.18 12.56
N ALA A 28 11.45 -0.74 12.15
CA ALA A 28 10.82 -0.50 10.86
C ALA A 28 10.57 0.99 10.57
N LYS A 29 9.99 1.74 11.52
CA LYS A 29 9.71 3.18 11.35
C LYS A 29 10.99 4.01 11.23
N LYS A 30 12.00 3.71 12.06
CA LYS A 30 13.28 4.41 12.05
C LYS A 30 13.99 4.19 10.73
N LEU A 31 14.11 2.93 10.29
CA LEU A 31 14.76 2.59 9.03
C LEU A 31 14.08 3.26 7.84
N LEU A 32 12.75 3.27 7.79
CA LEU A 32 12.00 3.95 6.73
C LEU A 32 12.24 5.46 6.71
N GLN A 33 12.40 6.09 7.87
CA GLN A 33 12.76 7.52 7.98
C GLN A 33 14.20 7.77 7.54
N LEU A 34 15.15 6.94 8.00
CA LEU A 34 16.56 7.06 7.62
C LEU A 34 16.77 6.84 6.11
N SER A 35 15.98 5.95 5.51
CA SER A 35 16.05 5.66 4.08
C SER A 35 15.20 6.61 3.23
N ASN A 36 14.59 7.63 3.84
CA ASN A 36 13.80 8.66 3.17
C ASN A 36 12.69 8.09 2.26
N GLY A 37 12.11 6.95 2.66
CA GLY A 37 11.08 6.24 1.90
C GLY A 37 11.61 5.22 0.86
N GLU A 38 12.92 5.15 0.62
CA GLU A 38 13.51 4.12 -0.22
C GLU A 38 13.64 2.81 0.58
N VAL A 39 12.87 1.79 0.18
CA VAL A 39 12.86 0.51 0.86
C VAL A 39 13.60 -0.52 0.03
N ASP A 40 14.85 -0.78 0.38
CA ASP A 40 15.59 -1.93 -0.14
C ASP A 40 15.27 -3.19 0.67
N HIS A 41 14.82 -4.24 -0.02
CA HIS A 41 14.39 -5.46 0.66
C HIS A 41 15.54 -6.16 1.40
N LYS A 42 16.78 -6.08 0.90
CA LYS A 42 17.91 -6.76 1.54
C LYS A 42 18.35 -6.03 2.80
N THR A 43 18.54 -4.71 2.72
CA THR A 43 18.94 -3.90 3.89
C THR A 43 17.93 -4.00 5.02
N PHE A 44 16.63 -3.97 4.70
CA PHE A 44 15.60 -4.12 5.73
C PHE A 44 15.61 -5.52 6.34
N GLN A 45 15.81 -6.58 5.55
CA GLN A 45 15.94 -7.95 6.06
C GLN A 45 17.18 -8.15 6.94
N GLU A 46 18.33 -7.60 6.54
CA GLU A 46 19.58 -7.63 7.32
C GLU A 46 19.42 -6.90 8.66
N ALA A 47 18.61 -5.84 8.69
CA ALA A 47 18.24 -5.13 9.92
C ALA A 47 17.11 -5.81 10.71
N GLY A 48 16.74 -7.05 10.38
CA GLY A 48 15.72 -7.84 11.06
C GLY A 48 14.28 -7.41 10.79
N CYS A 49 14.05 -6.61 9.74
CA CYS A 49 12.73 -6.12 9.35
C CYS A 49 12.20 -6.88 8.13
N ILE A 50 10.89 -7.12 8.09
CA ILE A 50 10.22 -7.79 6.97
C ILE A 50 9.31 -6.79 6.26
N VAL A 51 9.62 -6.49 5.00
CA VAL A 51 8.83 -5.59 4.16
C VAL A 51 7.59 -6.33 3.66
N GLY A 52 6.42 -5.92 4.15
CA GLY A 52 5.13 -6.47 3.76
C GLY A 52 4.43 -5.65 2.68
N VAL A 53 4.44 -4.33 2.77
CA VAL A 53 3.91 -3.41 1.76
C VAL A 53 4.92 -2.28 1.58
N ASN A 54 5.28 -1.99 0.34
CA ASN A 54 6.23 -0.96 -0.02
C ASN A 54 5.54 0.07 -0.93
N ASN A 55 5.32 1.29 -0.41
CA ASN A 55 4.80 2.43 -1.15
C ASN A 55 3.53 2.15 -1.99
N ALA A 56 2.52 1.51 -1.40
CA ALA A 56 1.27 1.24 -2.10
C ALA A 56 0.43 2.52 -2.21
N SER A 57 0.31 3.05 -3.44
CA SER A 57 -0.49 4.23 -3.75
C SER A 57 -1.49 3.91 -4.86
N PHE A 58 -2.78 3.93 -4.52
CA PHE A 58 -3.85 3.67 -5.48
C PHE A 58 -5.19 4.23 -4.98
N GLN A 59 -6.13 4.36 -5.91
CA GLN A 59 -7.47 4.87 -5.66
C GLN A 59 -8.49 3.87 -6.19
N VAL A 60 -9.58 3.70 -5.45
CA VAL A 60 -10.72 2.88 -5.86
C VAL A 60 -11.95 3.77 -5.82
N HIS A 61 -12.66 3.86 -6.96
CA HIS A 61 -13.88 4.64 -7.08
C HIS A 61 -15.12 3.78 -6.84
N LYS A 62 -16.26 4.44 -6.65
CA LYS A 62 -17.53 3.74 -6.43
C LYS A 62 -17.87 2.90 -7.66
N GLY A 63 -18.17 1.62 -7.43
CA GLY A 63 -18.48 0.65 -8.50
C GLY A 63 -17.25 0.02 -9.15
N GLU A 64 -16.01 0.39 -8.76
CA GLU A 64 -14.80 -0.27 -9.24
C GLU A 64 -14.49 -1.53 -8.41
N MET A 65 -14.04 -2.57 -9.10
CA MET A 65 -13.55 -3.80 -8.48
C MET A 65 -12.03 -3.81 -8.46
N LEU A 66 -11.43 -3.72 -7.27
CA LEU A 66 -9.99 -3.87 -7.09
C LEU A 66 -9.64 -5.35 -6.93
N VAL A 67 -8.77 -5.87 -7.81
CA VAL A 67 -8.21 -7.22 -7.71
C VAL A 67 -6.72 -7.13 -7.36
N VAL A 68 -6.31 -7.75 -6.25
CA VAL A 68 -4.91 -7.78 -5.80
C VAL A 68 -4.31 -9.16 -6.07
N MET A 69 -3.39 -9.25 -7.04
CA MET A 69 -2.73 -10.50 -7.46
C MET A 69 -1.21 -10.45 -7.23
N GLY A 70 -0.55 -11.62 -7.24
CA GLY A 70 0.89 -11.73 -7.03
C GLY A 70 1.32 -13.02 -6.33
N LEU A 71 2.63 -13.31 -6.35
CA LEU A 71 3.24 -14.51 -5.77
C LEU A 71 2.99 -14.65 -4.25
N SER A 72 3.07 -15.86 -3.71
CA SER A 72 3.01 -16.06 -2.26
C SER A 72 4.08 -15.22 -1.55
N GLY A 73 3.73 -14.62 -0.40
CA GLY A 73 4.63 -13.73 0.34
C GLY A 73 4.76 -12.30 -0.20
N SER A 74 4.16 -11.94 -1.33
CA SER A 74 4.27 -10.60 -1.92
C SER A 74 3.53 -9.46 -1.19
N GLY A 75 2.93 -9.74 -0.02
CA GLY A 75 2.29 -8.70 0.78
C GLY A 75 0.80 -8.44 0.54
N LYS A 76 0.14 -9.14 -0.38
CA LYS A 76 -1.29 -8.91 -0.75
C LYS A 76 -2.22 -8.92 0.47
N SER A 77 -2.14 -9.97 1.28
CA SER A 77 -2.99 -10.11 2.46
C SER A 77 -2.61 -9.07 3.54
N THR A 78 -1.35 -8.64 3.58
CA THR A 78 -0.91 -7.54 4.45
C THR A 78 -1.54 -6.22 4.01
N LEU A 79 -1.56 -5.93 2.71
CA LEU A 79 -2.22 -4.74 2.16
C LEU A 79 -3.72 -4.74 2.47
N LEU A 80 -4.41 -5.86 2.22
CA LEU A 80 -5.84 -5.98 2.52
C LEU A 80 -6.13 -5.80 4.02
N ARG A 81 -5.26 -6.31 4.91
CA ARG A 81 -5.37 -6.08 6.36
C ARG A 81 -5.14 -4.62 6.75
N CYS A 82 -4.28 -3.90 6.03
CA CYS A 82 -4.10 -2.46 6.25
C CYS A 82 -5.35 -1.68 5.85
N ILE A 83 -5.95 -2.02 4.70
CA ILE A 83 -7.20 -1.40 4.24
C ILE A 83 -8.35 -1.71 5.21
N SER A 84 -8.51 -2.96 5.63
CA SER A 84 -9.56 -3.34 6.59
C SER A 84 -9.28 -2.89 8.03
N ARG A 85 -8.16 -2.17 8.28
CA ARG A 85 -7.69 -1.73 9.61
C ARG A 85 -7.52 -2.87 10.62
N LEU A 86 -7.31 -4.10 10.15
CA LEU A 86 -6.88 -5.23 10.99
C LEU A 86 -5.40 -5.13 11.36
N THR A 87 -4.63 -4.32 10.64
CA THR A 87 -3.21 -4.11 10.88
C THR A 87 -2.87 -2.67 10.53
N ASP A 88 -2.24 -1.95 11.46
CA ASP A 88 -1.84 -0.57 11.18
C ASP A 88 -0.69 -0.50 10.17
N ALA A 89 -0.77 0.48 9.27
CA ALA A 89 0.33 0.84 8.39
C ALA A 89 1.52 1.36 9.22
N THR A 90 2.74 1.06 8.77
CA THR A 90 3.97 1.60 9.35
C THR A 90 4.10 3.09 9.01
N ALA A 91 3.73 3.48 7.79
CA ALA A 91 3.67 4.86 7.31
C ALA A 91 2.66 4.98 6.15
N GLY A 92 2.38 6.21 5.73
CA GLY A 92 1.38 6.52 4.72
C GLY A 92 -0.03 6.64 5.30
N ASN A 93 -0.99 6.93 4.41
CA ASN A 93 -2.37 7.20 4.80
C ASN A 93 -3.37 6.37 3.99
N ILE A 94 -4.43 5.92 4.66
CA ILE A 94 -5.57 5.23 4.02
C ILE A 94 -6.84 6.01 4.34
N PHE A 95 -7.44 6.59 3.32
CA PHE A 95 -8.66 7.37 3.42
C PHE A 95 -9.86 6.54 2.95
N PHE A 96 -10.95 6.62 3.71
CA PHE A 96 -12.24 6.05 3.37
C PHE A 96 -13.26 7.17 3.24
N ARG A 97 -13.97 7.21 2.11
CA ARG A 97 -15.11 8.11 1.89
C ARG A 97 -16.38 7.26 1.74
N ARG A 98 -17.44 7.68 2.41
CA ARG A 98 -18.77 7.04 2.33
C ARG A 98 -19.58 7.60 1.16
#